data_AF-A0A537ZBI2-F1
#
_entry.id   AF-A0A537ZBI2-F1
#
_cell.length_a   1.000
_cell.length_b   1.000
_cell.length_c   1.000
_cell.angle_alpha   90.00
_cell.angle_beta   90.00
_cell.angle_gamma   90.00
#
_symmetry.space_group_name_H-M   'P 1'
#
loop_
_entity.id
_entity.type
_entity.pdbx_description
1 polymer ?
#
loop_
_entity_poly.entity_id
_entity_poly.type
_entity_poly.pdbx_seq_one_letter_code
_entity_poly.pdbx_strand_id
1 'polypeptide(L)'
;MAPPHDPPPAEPRGGSRFERVPHERLSRRQFLSRSAMGVAGATLFSCTGGRTIPKVTDTTPAIDTQWPIKRVIYLMMENRSFDNLFGKYPGANGATVGLQAGKEIPLIRCPEWLPGDLPHDRAAHLNCLNGGKLDAFDGGIYGPVYAYSQYDPDQVRNYYAWAQHYVLCDNFFASVGGPSYPNHFFFVAGQSGGAIDNPENIETTVVEGKKFKSWGCDAVGNDVFVFVKDDKGNLTKHDSCFDFPTVPDQLSQIGVDWAYYAAVPGQAGYFWNALNGIAMSTRGRWAS
;
A
#
# COMPACT_ATOMS: atom_id res chain seq x y z
N MET A 1 -63.40 61.19 -27.03
CA MET A 1 -63.78 60.29 -25.92
C MET A 1 -62.57 60.21 -25.00
N ALA A 2 -62.70 60.81 -23.82
CA ALA A 2 -61.61 60.99 -22.85
C ALA A 2 -61.30 59.67 -22.11
N PRO A 3 -60.05 59.40 -21.73
CA PRO A 3 -59.75 58.48 -20.62
C PRO A 3 -59.76 59.29 -19.30
N PRO A 4 -59.40 58.73 -18.13
CA PRO A 4 -59.35 57.35 -17.63
C PRO A 4 -60.17 57.22 -16.32
N HIS A 5 -60.13 56.08 -15.62
CA HIS A 5 -60.11 56.06 -14.15
C HIS A 5 -59.49 54.76 -13.65
N ASP A 6 -58.31 54.88 -13.05
CA ASP A 6 -57.65 53.83 -12.27
C ASP A 6 -58.37 53.62 -10.92
N PRO A 7 -58.43 52.38 -10.41
CA PRO A 7 -59.01 52.06 -9.11
C PRO A 7 -58.11 52.49 -7.92
N PRO A 8 -58.71 52.66 -6.72
CA PRO A 8 -58.13 53.40 -5.60
C PRO A 8 -57.03 52.63 -4.84
N PRO A 9 -56.18 53.36 -4.07
CA PRO A 9 -55.09 52.79 -3.30
C PRO A 9 -55.58 52.06 -2.04
N ALA A 10 -54.94 50.93 -1.72
CA ALA A 10 -55.17 50.18 -0.49
C ALA A 10 -54.36 50.75 0.70
N GLU A 11 -55.00 50.81 1.87
CA GLU A 11 -54.47 51.34 3.13
C GLU A 11 -53.26 50.55 3.71
N PRO A 12 -52.40 51.21 4.51
CA PRO A 12 -51.18 50.60 5.05
C PRO A 12 -51.48 49.70 6.25
N ARG A 13 -51.19 48.39 6.14
CA ARG A 13 -51.14 47.46 7.27
C ARG A 13 -49.72 47.37 7.82
N GLY A 14 -49.61 47.50 9.14
CA GLY A 14 -48.39 47.75 9.90
C GLY A 14 -47.20 46.84 9.57
N GLY A 15 -46.05 47.48 9.34
CA GLY A 15 -44.77 46.80 9.21
C GLY A 15 -44.26 46.33 10.57
N SER A 16 -44.10 45.01 10.73
CA SER A 16 -43.23 44.47 11.76
C SER A 16 -41.79 44.73 11.37
N ARG A 17 -41.14 45.61 12.12
CA ARG A 17 -39.70 45.87 12.05
C ARG A 17 -38.97 44.63 12.58
N PHE A 18 -38.64 43.69 11.71
CA PHE A 18 -37.66 42.67 12.06
C PHE A 18 -36.26 43.31 12.04
N GLU A 19 -35.72 43.55 13.23
CA GLU A 19 -34.32 43.91 13.43
C GLU A 19 -33.42 42.84 12.79
N ARG A 20 -32.47 43.27 11.96
CA ARG A 20 -31.36 42.43 11.53
C ARG A 20 -30.48 42.17 12.75
N VAL A 21 -30.58 40.97 13.31
CA VAL A 21 -29.63 40.46 14.31
C VAL A 21 -28.24 40.40 13.64
N PRO A 22 -27.18 40.95 14.25
CA PRO A 22 -25.83 40.80 13.72
C PRO A 22 -25.42 39.34 13.77
N HIS A 23 -25.10 38.74 12.62
CA HIS A 23 -24.38 37.47 12.61
C HIS A 23 -22.92 37.75 13.02
N GLU A 24 -22.61 37.57 14.30
CA GLU A 24 -21.23 37.40 14.73
C GLU A 24 -20.63 36.20 13.97
N ARG A 25 -19.59 36.46 13.16
CA ARG A 25 -18.82 35.40 12.53
C ARG A 25 -18.04 34.67 13.61
N LEU A 26 -18.54 33.53 14.06
CA LEU A 26 -17.80 32.63 14.94
C LEU A 26 -16.51 32.19 14.25
N SER A 27 -15.37 32.46 14.88
CA SER A 27 -14.08 32.01 14.37
C SER A 27 -13.94 30.47 14.50
N ARG A 28 -13.17 29.83 13.61
CA ARG A 28 -12.90 28.38 13.64
C ARG A 28 -12.44 27.88 15.01
N ARG A 29 -11.72 28.70 15.79
CA ARG A 29 -11.30 28.38 17.16
C ARG A 29 -12.47 28.36 18.16
N GLN A 30 -13.44 29.26 18.04
CA GLN A 30 -14.62 29.28 18.91
C GLN A 30 -15.61 28.15 18.60
N PHE A 31 -15.73 27.74 17.34
CA PHE A 31 -16.52 26.56 16.96
C PHE A 31 -15.93 25.28 17.55
N LEU A 32 -14.61 25.08 17.44
CA LEU A 32 -13.94 23.88 18.00
C LEU A 32 -13.98 23.86 19.54
N SER A 33 -13.82 25.02 20.18
CA SER A 33 -13.92 25.15 21.64
C SER A 33 -15.32 24.81 22.19
N ARG A 34 -16.39 25.16 21.47
CA ARG A 34 -17.77 24.90 21.91
C ARG A 34 -18.27 23.51 21.54
N SER A 35 -17.74 22.88 20.48
CA SER A 35 -18.06 21.48 20.13
C SER A 35 -17.40 20.45 21.05
N ALA A 36 -16.28 20.82 21.71
CA ALA A 36 -15.55 19.91 22.60
C ALA A 36 -16.23 19.67 23.96
N MET A 37 -17.20 20.49 24.38
CA MET A 37 -17.80 20.42 25.74
C MET A 37 -19.27 20.01 25.81
N GLY A 38 -19.98 19.81 24.68
CA GLY A 38 -21.45 19.65 24.71
C GLY A 38 -22.04 18.30 24.27
N VAL A 39 -21.36 17.51 23.43
CA VAL A 39 -22.00 16.33 22.78
C VAL A 39 -21.17 15.05 22.85
N ALA A 40 -19.85 15.14 23.07
CA ALA A 40 -18.99 13.95 23.11
C ALA A 40 -19.18 13.06 24.35
N GLY A 41 -19.64 13.62 25.48
CA GLY A 41 -19.68 12.90 26.76
C GLY A 41 -20.81 11.87 26.92
N ALA A 42 -21.99 12.13 26.36
CA ALA A 42 -23.18 11.31 26.63
C ALA A 42 -23.61 10.39 25.46
N THR A 43 -23.17 10.67 24.23
CA THR A 43 -23.54 9.84 23.06
C THR A 43 -22.52 8.76 22.70
N LEU A 44 -21.28 8.86 23.18
CA LEU A 44 -20.25 7.83 22.94
C LEU A 44 -20.33 6.64 23.92
N PHE A 45 -21.02 6.76 25.05
CA PHE A 45 -21.18 5.65 26.00
C PHE A 45 -22.23 4.61 25.58
N SER A 46 -23.13 4.94 24.64
CA SER A 46 -24.24 4.06 24.26
C SER A 46 -23.97 3.20 23.02
N CYS A 47 -22.88 3.45 22.28
CA CYS A 47 -22.58 2.72 21.03
C CYS A 47 -21.29 1.90 21.06
N THR A 48 -20.45 2.05 22.09
CA THR A 48 -19.28 1.18 22.31
C THR A 48 -19.46 0.51 23.66
N GLY A 49 -20.20 -0.61 23.69
CA GLY A 49 -20.30 -1.41 24.90
C GLY A 49 -18.92 -1.69 25.47
N GLY A 50 -18.60 -1.01 26.58
CA GLY A 50 -17.47 -1.22 27.48
C GLY A 50 -16.18 -1.80 26.93
N ARG A 51 -15.76 -1.48 25.69
CA ARG A 51 -14.44 -1.88 25.22
C ARG A 51 -13.45 -0.94 25.87
N THR A 52 -12.85 -1.43 26.95
CA THR A 52 -11.59 -0.93 27.46
C THR A 52 -10.68 -0.68 26.27
N ILE A 53 -10.37 0.59 25.99
CA ILE A 53 -9.22 0.90 25.15
C ILE A 53 -8.06 0.22 25.89
N PRO A 54 -7.37 -0.76 25.30
CA PRO A 54 -6.25 -1.39 25.97
C PRO A 54 -5.29 -0.27 26.34
N LYS A 55 -5.09 -0.06 27.64
CA LYS A 55 -3.91 0.70 28.08
C LYS A 55 -2.74 -0.15 27.61
N VAL A 56 -2.09 0.29 26.53
CA VAL A 56 -0.75 -0.19 26.20
C VAL A 56 0.13 0.30 27.34
N THR A 57 0.26 -0.52 28.38
CA THR A 57 1.36 -0.38 29.32
C THR A 57 2.62 -0.43 28.47
N ASP A 58 3.44 0.62 28.53
CA ASP A 58 4.67 0.66 27.76
C ASP A 58 5.68 -0.31 28.36
N THR A 59 5.45 -1.60 28.12
CA THR A 59 6.35 -2.70 28.41
C THR A 59 7.35 -2.81 27.26
N THR A 60 7.83 -1.69 26.70
CA THR A 60 8.95 -1.75 25.76
C THR A 60 10.07 -2.46 26.50
N PRO A 61 10.47 -3.67 26.07
CA PRO A 61 11.60 -4.33 26.69
C PRO A 61 12.78 -3.36 26.63
N ALA A 62 13.53 -3.23 27.72
CA ALA A 62 14.76 -2.45 27.74
C ALA A 62 15.84 -3.20 26.94
N ILE A 63 15.65 -3.33 25.64
CA ILE A 63 16.67 -3.81 24.71
C ILE A 63 17.63 -2.65 24.52
N ASP A 64 18.91 -2.90 24.75
CA ASP A 64 19.96 -1.94 24.42
C ASP A 64 20.12 -1.87 22.89
N THR A 65 20.03 -0.67 22.35
CA THR A 65 20.11 -0.43 20.90
C THR A 65 20.98 0.78 20.67
N GLN A 66 21.78 0.77 19.61
CA GLN A 66 22.65 1.89 19.25
C GLN A 66 21.88 3.22 19.11
N TRP A 67 20.66 3.15 18.59
CA TRP A 67 19.78 4.30 18.39
C TRP A 67 18.60 4.27 19.36
N PRO A 68 17.91 5.41 19.62
CA PRO A 68 16.72 5.45 20.49
C PRO A 68 15.52 4.61 20.01
N ILE A 69 15.62 3.94 18.86
CA ILE A 69 14.56 3.14 18.25
C ILE A 69 14.51 1.75 18.93
N LYS A 70 13.39 1.43 19.58
CA LYS A 70 13.17 0.15 20.28
C LYS A 70 12.16 -0.77 19.60
N ARG A 71 11.38 -0.24 18.66
CA ARG A 71 10.37 -0.96 17.90
C ARG A 71 10.44 -0.49 16.46
N VAL A 72 10.49 -1.44 15.53
CA VAL A 72 10.42 -1.17 14.10
C VAL A 72 9.21 -1.92 13.55
N ILE A 73 8.35 -1.21 12.85
CA ILE A 73 7.21 -1.78 12.13
C ILE A 73 7.50 -1.60 10.65
N TYR A 74 7.55 -2.70 9.93
CA TYR A 74 7.68 -2.70 8.49
C TYR A 74 6.32 -3.01 7.85
N LEU A 75 5.90 -2.14 6.93
CA LEU A 75 4.70 -2.36 6.13
C LEU A 75 5.11 -2.59 4.67
N MET A 76 5.04 -3.84 4.22
CA MET A 76 5.27 -4.20 2.82
C MET A 76 3.99 -3.95 2.01
N MET A 77 4.09 -3.07 1.01
CA MET A 77 3.03 -2.79 0.04
C MET A 77 3.33 -3.48 -1.29
N GLU A 78 2.34 -3.57 -2.19
CA GLU A 78 2.47 -4.30 -3.45
C GLU A 78 2.23 -3.41 -4.69
N ASN A 79 2.90 -3.79 -5.79
CA ASN A 79 2.60 -3.47 -7.19
C ASN A 79 2.47 -1.99 -7.55
N ARG A 80 3.32 -1.13 -6.99
CA ARG A 80 3.38 0.31 -7.33
C ARG A 80 4.82 0.77 -7.46
N SER A 81 5.14 1.44 -8.57
CA SER A 81 6.43 2.11 -8.76
C SER A 81 6.48 3.43 -7.99
N PHE A 82 7.69 3.93 -7.76
CA PHE A 82 7.90 5.26 -7.16
C PHE A 82 7.19 6.34 -7.98
N ASP A 83 7.42 6.38 -9.30
CA ASP A 83 6.82 7.39 -10.17
C ASP A 83 5.30 7.33 -10.20
N ASN A 84 4.70 6.14 -10.06
CA ASN A 84 3.26 6.02 -10.01
C ASN A 84 2.66 6.69 -8.77
N LEU A 85 3.30 6.58 -7.60
CA LEU A 85 2.81 7.17 -6.35
C LEU A 85 3.32 8.60 -6.11
N PHE A 86 4.61 8.84 -6.29
CA PHE A 86 5.33 10.02 -5.86
C PHE A 86 6.02 10.78 -6.99
N GLY A 87 5.81 10.41 -8.26
CA GLY A 87 6.44 11.11 -9.39
C GLY A 87 6.14 12.62 -9.43
N LYS A 88 4.97 13.03 -8.94
CA LYS A 88 4.54 14.43 -8.81
C LYS A 88 4.85 15.06 -7.45
N TYR A 89 5.51 14.35 -6.54
CA TYR A 89 5.81 14.86 -5.21
C TYR A 89 6.87 15.98 -5.30
N PRO A 90 6.63 17.18 -4.73
CA PRO A 90 7.56 18.29 -4.85
C PRO A 90 8.95 17.98 -4.30
N GLY A 91 9.98 18.14 -5.14
CA GLY A 91 11.38 17.95 -4.75
C GLY A 91 11.87 16.50 -4.76
N ALA A 92 11.01 15.52 -5.08
CA ALA A 92 11.44 14.15 -5.31
C ALA A 92 12.04 13.98 -6.72
N ASN A 93 12.95 13.02 -6.86
CA ASN A 93 13.44 12.53 -8.15
C ASN A 93 12.39 11.67 -8.88
N GLY A 94 11.30 12.29 -9.30
CA GLY A 94 10.19 11.65 -10.00
C GLY A 94 10.15 11.96 -11.50
N ALA A 95 9.71 11.00 -12.31
CA ALA A 95 9.48 11.20 -13.73
C ALA A 95 8.32 12.18 -13.98
N THR A 96 8.51 13.12 -14.91
CA THR A 96 7.45 14.07 -15.32
C THR A 96 6.82 13.72 -16.67
N VAL A 97 7.47 12.85 -17.45
CA VAL A 97 7.03 12.33 -18.75
C VAL A 97 7.33 10.84 -18.81
N GLY A 98 6.57 10.11 -19.64
CA GLY A 98 6.91 8.74 -20.03
C GLY A 98 7.74 8.77 -21.31
N LEU A 99 8.50 7.70 -21.56
CA LEU A 99 9.12 7.45 -22.85
C LEU A 99 8.42 6.26 -23.51
N GLN A 100 8.01 6.42 -24.76
CA GLN A 100 7.41 5.38 -25.59
C GLN A 100 8.10 5.37 -26.94
N ALA A 101 8.81 4.28 -27.25
CA ALA A 101 9.61 4.12 -28.46
C ALA A 101 10.51 5.35 -28.76
N GLY A 102 11.25 5.81 -27.74
CA GLY A 102 12.15 6.97 -27.80
C GLY A 102 11.46 8.33 -27.84
N LYS A 103 10.13 8.41 -27.73
CA LYS A 103 9.38 9.67 -27.72
C LYS A 103 8.83 9.97 -26.33
N GLU A 104 9.00 11.21 -25.88
CA GLU A 104 8.33 11.69 -24.67
C GLU A 104 6.81 11.77 -24.87
N ILE A 105 6.09 11.23 -23.89
CA ILE A 105 4.63 11.28 -23.82
C ILE A 105 4.19 11.81 -22.45
N PRO A 106 3.08 12.55 -22.38
CA PRO A 106 2.55 13.00 -21.10
C PRO A 106 2.08 11.81 -20.27
N LEU A 107 2.38 11.83 -18.98
CA LEU A 107 1.84 10.86 -18.02
C LEU A 107 0.41 11.25 -17.67
N ILE A 108 -0.51 10.29 -17.80
CA ILE A 108 -1.91 10.53 -17.49
C ILE A 108 -2.15 10.44 -15.99
N ARG A 109 -3.21 11.10 -15.50
CA ARG A 109 -3.71 10.88 -14.15
C ARG A 109 -4.08 9.40 -14.00
N CYS A 110 -3.61 8.75 -12.94
CA CYS A 110 -3.90 7.35 -12.68
C CYS A 110 -5.41 7.15 -12.58
N PRO A 111 -5.99 6.18 -13.29
CA PRO A 111 -7.41 5.88 -13.15
C PRO A 111 -7.71 5.37 -11.74
N GLU A 112 -8.95 5.59 -11.28
CA GLU A 112 -9.41 5.12 -9.97
C GLU A 112 -9.46 3.60 -9.87
N TRP A 113 -9.59 2.92 -11.02
CA TRP A 113 -9.69 1.48 -11.09
C TRP A 113 -8.88 0.95 -12.27
N LEU A 114 -8.22 -0.18 -12.04
CA LEU A 114 -7.50 -0.94 -13.07
C LEU A 114 -8.27 -2.24 -13.34
N PRO A 115 -8.60 -2.55 -14.61
CA PRO A 115 -9.29 -3.79 -14.98
C PRO A 115 -8.48 -5.06 -14.75
N GLY A 116 -7.18 -4.93 -14.54
CA GLY A 116 -6.31 -5.99 -14.10
C GLY A 116 -4.93 -5.48 -13.78
N ASP A 117 -4.07 -6.42 -13.42
CA ASP A 117 -2.70 -6.10 -13.02
C ASP A 117 -1.82 -5.87 -14.25
N LEU A 118 -0.90 -4.90 -14.15
CA LEU A 118 0.12 -4.72 -15.17
C LEU A 118 1.10 -5.91 -15.11
N PRO A 119 1.62 -6.41 -16.23
CA PRO A 119 2.66 -7.45 -16.19
C PRO A 119 3.87 -6.98 -15.38
N HIS A 120 4.28 -7.77 -14.39
CA HIS A 120 5.38 -7.46 -13.47
C HIS A 120 6.25 -8.69 -13.17
N ASP A 121 6.17 -9.72 -14.01
CA ASP A 121 7.11 -10.85 -14.00
C ASP A 121 8.50 -10.42 -14.51
N ARG A 122 9.47 -11.35 -14.47
CA ARG A 122 10.85 -11.06 -14.88
C ARG A 122 10.95 -10.64 -16.34
N ALA A 123 10.17 -11.27 -17.21
CA ALA A 123 10.19 -11.00 -18.65
C ALA A 123 9.62 -9.61 -18.96
N ALA A 124 8.51 -9.24 -18.32
CA ALA A 124 7.92 -7.92 -18.40
C ALA A 124 8.92 -6.85 -17.93
N HIS A 125 9.60 -7.06 -16.80
CA HIS A 125 10.64 -6.14 -16.34
C HIS A 125 11.77 -5.96 -17.39
N LEU A 126 12.27 -7.05 -17.99
CA LEU A 126 13.30 -6.97 -19.03
C LEU A 126 12.81 -6.23 -20.29
N ASN A 127 11.56 -6.44 -20.68
CA ASN A 127 10.95 -5.75 -21.80
C ASN A 127 10.85 -4.25 -21.52
N CYS A 128 10.43 -3.85 -20.32
CA CYS A 128 10.38 -2.46 -19.90
C CYS A 128 11.78 -1.81 -19.86
N LEU A 129 12.82 -2.53 -19.42
CA LEU A 129 14.20 -2.04 -19.48
C LEU A 129 14.64 -1.76 -20.92
N ASN A 130 14.22 -2.60 -21.88
CA ASN A 130 14.52 -2.49 -23.30
C ASN A 130 16.01 -2.19 -23.60
N GLY A 131 16.92 -2.94 -22.99
CA GLY A 131 18.36 -2.71 -23.14
C GLY A 131 18.86 -1.36 -22.59
N GLY A 132 18.16 -0.81 -21.60
CA GLY A 132 18.46 0.47 -20.96
C GLY A 132 17.76 1.68 -21.59
N LYS A 133 16.92 1.48 -22.62
CA LYS A 133 16.18 2.56 -23.27
C LYS A 133 14.99 3.06 -22.46
N LEU A 134 14.42 2.20 -21.61
CA LEU A 134 13.29 2.53 -20.74
C LEU A 134 12.13 3.18 -21.50
N ASP A 135 11.75 2.62 -22.63
CA ASP A 135 10.78 3.22 -23.57
C ASP A 135 9.71 2.23 -24.05
N ALA A 136 9.48 1.14 -23.31
CA ALA A 136 8.59 0.05 -23.68
C ALA A 136 7.73 -0.45 -22.51
N PHE A 137 7.21 0.47 -21.70
CA PHE A 137 6.40 0.14 -20.51
C PHE A 137 4.96 -0.27 -20.84
N ASP A 138 4.49 -0.01 -22.06
CA ASP A 138 3.15 -0.34 -22.57
C ASP A 138 2.97 -1.81 -22.98
N GLY A 139 3.73 -2.73 -22.38
CA GLY A 139 3.58 -4.16 -22.60
C GLY A 139 2.28 -4.75 -22.04
N GLY A 140 1.79 -5.82 -22.68
CA GLY A 140 0.61 -6.56 -22.25
C GLY A 140 -0.72 -5.84 -22.56
N ILE A 141 -1.83 -6.45 -22.12
CA ILE A 141 -3.18 -5.97 -22.47
C ILE A 141 -3.54 -4.63 -21.82
N TYR A 142 -2.94 -4.34 -20.67
CA TYR A 142 -3.24 -3.17 -19.84
C TYR A 142 -2.16 -2.08 -19.92
N GLY A 143 -0.95 -2.42 -20.36
CA GLY A 143 0.18 -1.49 -20.45
C GLY A 143 -0.10 -0.22 -21.26
N PRO A 144 -0.64 -0.30 -22.49
CA PRO A 144 -0.85 0.87 -23.35
C PRO A 144 -1.76 1.95 -22.76
N VAL A 145 -2.60 1.56 -21.79
CA VAL A 145 -3.55 2.48 -21.14
C VAL A 145 -3.04 2.95 -19.79
N TYR A 146 -2.37 2.08 -19.02
CA TYR A 146 -2.15 2.32 -17.60
C TYR A 146 -0.69 2.43 -17.17
N ALA A 147 0.27 1.93 -17.96
CA ALA A 147 1.69 1.95 -17.58
C ALA A 147 2.24 3.37 -17.47
N TYR A 148 1.79 4.29 -18.33
CA TYR A 148 2.19 5.70 -18.34
C TYR A 148 1.26 6.58 -17.50
N SER A 149 0.93 6.14 -16.29
CA SER A 149 0.03 6.84 -15.39
C SER A 149 0.65 7.13 -14.01
N GLN A 150 0.25 8.25 -13.41
CA GLN A 150 0.70 8.68 -12.09
C GLN A 150 -0.47 9.19 -11.26
N TYR A 151 -0.47 8.87 -9.96
CA TYR A 151 -1.43 9.45 -9.03
C TYR A 151 -1.16 10.94 -8.84
N ASP A 152 -2.23 11.71 -8.87
CA ASP A 152 -2.19 13.09 -8.41
C ASP A 152 -2.23 13.16 -6.88
N PRO A 153 -1.73 14.25 -6.26
CA PRO A 153 -1.68 14.40 -4.81
C PRO A 153 -3.03 14.18 -4.12
N ASP A 154 -4.14 14.51 -4.79
CA ASP A 154 -5.48 14.37 -4.24
C ASP A 154 -6.01 12.92 -4.26
N GLN A 155 -5.40 12.01 -5.03
CA GLN A 155 -5.74 10.58 -5.08
C GLN A 155 -5.05 9.76 -3.99
N VAL A 156 -3.85 10.20 -3.58
CA VAL A 156 -2.99 9.50 -2.62
C VAL A 156 -2.59 10.40 -1.45
N ARG A 157 -3.54 11.21 -0.96
CA ARG A 157 -3.31 12.24 0.07
C ARG A 157 -2.58 11.74 1.31
N ASN A 158 -2.88 10.51 1.76
CA ASN A 158 -2.24 9.94 2.93
C ASN A 158 -0.74 9.68 2.71
N TYR A 159 -0.36 9.18 1.52
CA TYR A 159 1.04 8.97 1.17
C TYR A 159 1.80 10.31 1.11
N TYR A 160 1.19 11.34 0.52
CA TYR A 160 1.80 12.67 0.46
C TYR A 160 1.90 13.29 1.86
N ALA A 161 0.89 13.12 2.72
CA ALA A 161 0.95 13.58 4.09
C ALA A 161 2.09 12.89 4.86
N TRP A 162 2.28 11.58 4.69
CA TRP A 162 3.41 10.88 5.30
C TRP A 162 4.76 11.39 4.77
N ALA A 163 4.92 11.55 3.46
CA ALA A 163 6.14 12.09 2.88
C ALA A 163 6.44 13.54 3.31
N GLN A 164 5.43 14.34 3.64
CA GLN A 164 5.59 15.70 4.15
C GLN A 164 6.01 15.75 5.61
N HIS A 165 5.57 14.78 6.42
CA HIS A 165 5.83 14.73 7.85
C HIS A 165 7.04 13.86 8.23
N TYR A 166 7.48 13.01 7.31
CA TYR A 166 8.55 12.03 7.53
C TYR A 166 9.54 12.04 6.35
N VAL A 167 10.35 11.00 6.24
CA VAL A 167 11.36 10.87 5.19
C VAL A 167 10.78 10.07 4.02
N LEU A 168 10.97 10.59 2.82
CA LEU A 168 10.73 9.89 1.56
C LEU A 168 12.10 9.56 0.93
N CYS A 169 12.34 8.29 0.62
CA CYS A 169 13.51 7.86 -0.12
C CYS A 169 13.14 7.77 -1.61
N ASP A 170 13.70 8.65 -2.44
CA ASP A 170 13.41 8.77 -3.88
C ASP A 170 14.46 8.08 -4.78
N ASN A 171 15.36 7.32 -4.17
CA ASN A 171 16.37 6.50 -4.84
C ASN A 171 16.44 5.11 -4.20
N PHE A 172 15.26 4.50 -3.99
CA PHE A 172 15.07 3.19 -3.37
C PHE A 172 14.51 2.20 -4.39
N PHE A 173 15.26 1.14 -4.69
CA PHE A 173 14.95 0.20 -5.77
C PHE A 173 14.59 -1.19 -5.24
N ALA A 174 13.80 -1.93 -6.00
CA ALA A 174 13.59 -3.36 -5.77
C ALA A 174 14.92 -4.10 -5.81
N SER A 175 15.08 -5.12 -4.95
CA SER A 175 16.31 -5.91 -4.89
C SER A 175 16.46 -6.80 -6.12
N VAL A 176 15.33 -7.27 -6.68
CA VAL A 176 15.27 -8.02 -7.94
C VAL A 176 14.28 -7.35 -8.88
N GLY A 177 14.71 -7.13 -10.12
CA GLY A 177 13.84 -6.67 -11.20
C GLY A 177 12.89 -7.78 -11.65
N GLY A 178 11.74 -7.88 -11.00
CA GLY A 178 10.75 -8.94 -11.16
C GLY A 178 9.63 -8.85 -10.13
N PRO A 179 8.90 -9.94 -9.87
CA PRO A 179 7.64 -9.91 -9.13
C PRO A 179 7.83 -10.00 -7.60
N SER A 180 6.73 -10.24 -6.90
CA SER A 180 6.63 -10.26 -5.44
C SER A 180 7.51 -11.33 -4.78
N TYR A 181 7.47 -12.59 -5.22
CA TYR A 181 8.09 -13.72 -4.50
C TYR A 181 9.57 -13.52 -4.15
N PRO A 182 10.48 -13.18 -5.10
CA PRO A 182 11.88 -12.92 -4.75
C PRO A 182 12.06 -11.67 -3.88
N ASN A 183 11.31 -10.59 -4.13
CA ASN A 183 11.43 -9.36 -3.36
C ASN A 183 10.88 -9.50 -1.93
N HIS A 184 9.90 -10.37 -1.72
CA HIS A 184 9.40 -10.76 -0.41
C HIS A 184 10.46 -11.50 0.41
N PHE A 185 11.30 -12.31 -0.23
CA PHE A 185 12.46 -12.92 0.45
C PHE A 185 13.51 -11.88 0.84
N PHE A 186 13.82 -10.92 -0.03
CA PHE A 186 14.72 -9.82 0.34
C PHE A 186 14.21 -9.02 1.54
N PHE A 187 12.89 -8.85 1.67
CA PHE A 187 12.28 -8.21 2.82
C PHE A 187 12.53 -8.95 4.15
N VAL A 188 12.46 -10.28 4.16
CA VAL A 188 12.60 -11.09 5.38
C VAL A 188 14.00 -11.66 5.61
N ALA A 189 14.88 -11.69 4.60
CA ALA A 189 16.16 -12.39 4.66
C ALA A 189 17.33 -11.67 3.95
N GLY A 190 17.08 -10.57 3.25
CA GLY A 190 18.14 -9.85 2.51
C GLY A 190 18.71 -10.62 1.31
N GLN A 191 18.06 -11.70 0.88
CA GLN A 191 18.39 -12.52 -0.29
C GLN A 191 17.14 -13.20 -0.83
N SER A 192 17.21 -13.79 -2.02
CA SER A 192 16.12 -14.60 -2.61
C SER A 192 16.50 -16.06 -2.90
N GLY A 193 17.66 -16.53 -2.44
CA GLY A 193 18.18 -17.84 -2.86
C GLY A 193 18.41 -17.95 -4.37
N GLY A 194 18.58 -16.81 -5.06
CA GLY A 194 18.70 -16.74 -6.51
C GLY A 194 17.36 -16.73 -7.26
N ALA A 195 16.21 -16.83 -6.59
CA ALA A 195 14.90 -16.73 -7.24
C ALA A 195 14.76 -15.40 -7.99
N ILE A 196 14.25 -15.47 -9.23
CA ILE A 196 14.08 -14.29 -10.10
C ILE A 196 12.64 -14.06 -10.56
N ASP A 197 11.73 -14.98 -10.29
CA ASP A 197 10.32 -14.91 -10.68
C ASP A 197 9.42 -15.58 -9.62
N ASN A 198 8.11 -15.56 -9.83
CA ASN A 198 7.15 -16.29 -9.01
C ASN A 198 7.20 -17.80 -9.33
N PRO A 199 6.80 -18.68 -8.40
CA PRO A 199 6.68 -20.11 -8.66
C PRO A 199 5.64 -20.43 -9.74
N GLU A 200 6.00 -21.39 -10.58
CA GLU A 200 5.22 -21.94 -11.69
C GLU A 200 4.53 -23.25 -11.32
N ASN A 201 3.57 -23.67 -12.16
CA ASN A 201 2.78 -24.89 -11.98
C ASN A 201 1.98 -24.94 -10.66
N ILE A 202 1.65 -23.77 -10.09
CA ILE A 202 0.86 -23.66 -8.87
C ILE A 202 -0.61 -23.95 -9.15
N GLU A 203 -1.13 -24.94 -8.45
CA GLU A 203 -2.55 -25.28 -8.45
C GLU A 203 -3.26 -24.61 -7.27
N THR A 204 -4.54 -24.29 -7.47
CA THR A 204 -5.44 -23.87 -6.39
C THR A 204 -6.28 -25.07 -5.98
N THR A 205 -6.25 -25.42 -4.70
CA THR A 205 -7.01 -26.55 -4.13
C THR A 205 -8.01 -26.07 -3.07
N VAL A 206 -8.70 -26.99 -2.42
CA VAL A 206 -9.62 -26.72 -1.31
C VAL A 206 -9.15 -27.49 -0.08
N VAL A 207 -8.86 -26.76 1.00
CA VAL A 207 -8.50 -27.30 2.31
C VAL A 207 -9.56 -26.85 3.31
N GLU A 208 -10.20 -27.79 4.00
CA GLU A 208 -11.26 -27.51 4.99
C GLU A 208 -12.38 -26.60 4.45
N GLY A 209 -12.77 -26.81 3.19
CA GLY A 209 -13.83 -26.02 2.54
C GLY A 209 -13.43 -24.61 2.10
N LYS A 210 -12.16 -24.22 2.25
CA LYS A 210 -11.62 -22.92 1.81
C LYS A 210 -10.67 -23.10 0.64
N LYS A 211 -10.72 -22.18 -0.32
CA LYS A 211 -9.74 -22.13 -1.41
C LYS A 211 -8.35 -21.91 -0.83
N PHE A 212 -7.40 -22.73 -1.25
CA PHE A 212 -6.01 -22.71 -0.81
C PHE A 212 -5.11 -22.55 -2.03
N LYS A 213 -4.21 -21.57 -1.96
CA LYS A 213 -3.14 -21.33 -2.92
C LYS A 213 -1.91 -20.90 -2.14
N SER A 214 -0.77 -21.48 -2.46
CA SER A 214 0.50 -21.16 -1.84
C SER A 214 1.62 -21.11 -2.89
N TRP A 215 2.61 -20.26 -2.63
CA TRP A 215 3.88 -20.19 -3.35
C TRP A 215 5.05 -20.73 -2.52
N GLY A 216 4.80 -21.16 -1.28
CA GLY A 216 5.86 -21.53 -0.34
C GLY A 216 6.20 -23.02 -0.34
N CYS A 217 6.67 -23.50 0.80
CA CYS A 217 7.02 -24.90 1.04
C CYS A 217 5.81 -25.85 1.02
N ASP A 218 4.60 -25.31 1.19
CA ASP A 218 3.33 -26.04 1.11
C ASP A 218 2.60 -25.78 -0.22
N ALA A 219 3.32 -25.34 -1.25
CA ALA A 219 2.79 -25.21 -2.61
C ALA A 219 2.24 -26.55 -3.12
N VAL A 220 1.13 -26.47 -3.86
CA VAL A 220 0.44 -27.63 -4.43
C VAL A 220 0.47 -27.50 -5.94
N GLY A 221 0.82 -28.59 -6.62
CA GLY A 221 0.84 -28.68 -8.07
C GLY A 221 1.76 -29.80 -8.55
N ASN A 222 1.65 -30.13 -9.84
CA ASN A 222 2.55 -31.10 -10.47
C ASN A 222 3.82 -30.40 -10.97
N ASP A 223 5.01 -30.88 -10.56
CA ASP A 223 6.31 -30.27 -10.91
C ASP A 223 6.33 -28.76 -10.59
N VAL A 224 5.97 -28.37 -9.36
CA VAL A 224 6.11 -26.97 -8.91
C VAL A 224 7.57 -26.58 -8.90
N PHE A 225 7.90 -25.45 -9.52
CA PHE A 225 9.26 -24.94 -9.53
C PHE A 225 9.28 -23.42 -9.57
N VAL A 226 10.41 -22.82 -9.22
CA VAL A 226 10.75 -21.42 -9.46
C VAL A 226 12.06 -21.35 -10.24
N PHE A 227 12.19 -20.35 -11.09
CA PHE A 227 13.46 -20.09 -11.76
C PHE A 227 14.43 -19.40 -10.79
N VAL A 228 15.63 -19.98 -10.67
CA VAL A 228 16.75 -19.41 -9.92
C VAL A 228 17.91 -19.13 -10.86
N LYS A 229 18.63 -18.04 -10.58
CA LYS A 229 19.84 -17.66 -11.28
C LYS A 229 21.02 -17.69 -10.32
N ASP A 230 22.04 -18.47 -10.64
CA ASP A 230 23.26 -18.56 -9.84
C ASP A 230 24.21 -17.36 -10.10
N ASP A 231 25.29 -17.28 -9.32
CA ASP A 231 26.31 -16.21 -9.43
C ASP A 231 27.05 -16.20 -10.77
N LYS A 232 27.04 -17.32 -11.50
CA LYS A 232 27.63 -17.43 -12.85
C LYS A 232 26.62 -17.05 -13.94
N GLY A 233 25.38 -16.80 -13.55
CA GLY A 233 24.27 -16.44 -14.41
C GLY A 233 23.54 -17.62 -15.05
N ASN A 234 23.81 -18.86 -14.62
CA ASN A 234 23.08 -20.03 -15.09
C ASN A 234 21.66 -20.02 -14.54
N LEU A 235 20.70 -20.35 -15.40
CA LEU A 235 19.30 -20.45 -15.05
C LEU A 235 18.94 -21.92 -14.80
N THR A 236 18.42 -22.23 -13.61
CA THR A 236 17.96 -23.57 -13.25
C THR A 236 16.58 -23.51 -12.61
N LYS A 237 15.93 -24.68 -12.50
CA LYS A 237 14.72 -24.85 -11.70
C LYS A 237 15.13 -25.20 -10.26
N HIS A 238 14.45 -24.58 -9.31
CA HIS A 238 14.48 -24.95 -7.89
C HIS A 238 13.05 -25.24 -7.45
N ASP A 239 12.85 -26.02 -6.38
CA ASP A 239 11.54 -26.08 -5.74
C ASP A 239 11.16 -24.71 -5.14
N SER A 240 9.93 -24.56 -4.65
CA SER A 240 9.47 -23.32 -4.04
C SER A 240 9.75 -23.22 -2.52
N CYS A 241 10.69 -24.03 -2.00
CA CYS A 241 11.01 -24.10 -0.58
C CYS A 241 12.51 -23.90 -0.34
N PHE A 242 12.87 -22.75 0.21
CA PHE A 242 14.27 -22.41 0.43
C PHE A 242 14.69 -22.67 1.88
N ASP A 243 15.99 -22.82 2.11
CA ASP A 243 16.58 -22.93 3.44
C ASP A 243 17.72 -21.91 3.58
N PHE A 244 17.39 -20.73 4.10
CA PHE A 244 18.36 -19.70 4.42
C PHE A 244 17.95 -18.88 5.66
N PRO A 245 18.91 -18.30 6.41
CA PRO A 245 18.61 -17.54 7.60
C PRO A 245 17.74 -16.31 7.32
N THR A 246 16.71 -16.10 8.13
CA THR A 246 15.84 -14.92 8.06
C THR A 246 16.14 -13.91 9.17
N VAL A 247 15.65 -12.69 9.03
CA VAL A 247 15.67 -11.67 10.09
C VAL A 247 14.92 -12.18 11.33
N PRO A 248 13.71 -12.77 11.24
CA PRO A 248 13.06 -13.46 12.36
C PRO A 248 13.90 -14.53 13.08
N ASP A 249 14.66 -15.34 12.33
CA ASP A 249 15.54 -16.35 12.94
C ASP A 249 16.65 -15.69 13.75
N GLN A 250 17.28 -14.67 13.18
CA GLN A 250 18.34 -13.90 13.85
C GLN A 250 17.82 -13.19 15.11
N LEU A 251 16.65 -12.56 15.04
CA LEU A 251 16.01 -11.93 16.21
C LEU A 251 15.71 -12.97 17.29
N SER A 252 15.19 -14.14 16.90
CA SER A 252 14.92 -15.25 17.83
C SER A 252 16.19 -15.75 18.52
N GLN A 253 17.30 -15.87 17.79
CA GLN A 253 18.59 -16.35 18.32
C GLN A 253 19.16 -15.45 19.41
N ILE A 254 18.92 -14.15 19.33
CA ILE A 254 19.38 -13.16 20.34
C ILE A 254 18.30 -12.78 21.36
N GLY A 255 17.14 -13.45 21.34
CA GLY A 255 16.05 -13.20 22.28
C GLY A 255 15.32 -11.86 22.08
N VAL A 256 15.33 -11.31 20.86
CA VAL A 256 14.53 -10.13 20.51
C VAL A 256 13.16 -10.55 20.02
N ASP A 257 12.12 -9.97 20.62
CA ASP A 257 10.73 -10.23 20.24
C ASP A 257 10.44 -9.73 18.83
N TRP A 258 9.67 -10.53 18.08
CA TRP A 258 9.20 -10.18 16.75
C TRP A 258 7.84 -10.82 16.48
N ALA A 259 7.14 -10.27 15.50
CA ALA A 259 5.91 -10.83 14.96
C ALA A 259 5.86 -10.56 13.45
N TYR A 260 5.28 -11.49 12.71
CA TYR A 260 5.01 -11.36 11.29
C TYR A 260 3.50 -11.55 11.07
N TYR A 261 2.84 -10.48 10.63
CA TYR A 261 1.41 -10.46 10.39
C TYR A 261 1.14 -10.59 8.90
N ALA A 262 0.61 -11.73 8.49
CA ALA A 262 0.23 -12.01 7.11
C ALA A 262 -0.98 -12.95 7.07
N ALA A 263 -1.54 -13.13 5.89
CA ALA A 263 -2.56 -14.15 5.67
C ALA A 263 -2.02 -15.54 6.10
N VAL A 264 -2.90 -16.36 6.66
CA VAL A 264 -2.64 -17.76 7.06
C VAL A 264 -3.30 -18.74 6.08
N PRO A 265 -3.02 -20.06 6.13
CA PRO A 265 -3.64 -21.04 5.24
C PRO A 265 -5.16 -20.88 5.10
N GLY A 266 -5.64 -20.86 3.86
CA GLY A 266 -7.07 -20.70 3.54
C GLY A 266 -7.59 -19.25 3.58
N GLN A 267 -6.75 -18.27 3.88
CA GLN A 267 -7.07 -16.84 3.70
C GLN A 267 -6.60 -16.33 2.33
N ALA A 268 -7.32 -15.35 1.80
CA ALA A 268 -6.90 -14.67 0.59
C ALA A 268 -5.53 -14.00 0.79
N GLY A 269 -4.63 -14.20 -0.16
CA GLY A 269 -3.27 -13.66 -0.11
C GLY A 269 -2.26 -14.48 0.68
N TYR A 270 -2.60 -15.69 1.14
CA TYR A 270 -1.64 -16.57 1.82
C TYR A 270 -0.36 -16.83 1.00
N PHE A 271 -0.48 -16.91 -0.32
CA PHE A 271 0.65 -17.10 -1.23
C PHE A 271 1.67 -15.94 -1.21
N TRP A 272 1.33 -14.75 -0.68
CA TRP A 272 2.28 -13.65 -0.47
C TRP A 272 3.06 -13.75 0.85
N ASN A 273 2.77 -14.74 1.69
CA ASN A 273 3.49 -14.93 2.94
C ASN A 273 4.94 -15.38 2.67
N ALA A 274 5.88 -14.44 2.77
CA ALA A 274 7.30 -14.65 2.50
C ALA A 274 7.89 -15.80 3.32
N LEU A 275 7.54 -15.87 4.60
CA LEU A 275 8.09 -16.86 5.52
C LEU A 275 7.60 -18.28 5.25
N ASN A 276 6.53 -18.46 4.47
CA ASN A 276 6.10 -19.78 4.01
C ASN A 276 7.05 -20.36 2.96
N GLY A 277 7.72 -19.52 2.16
CA GLY A 277 8.71 -19.98 1.17
C GLY A 277 10.05 -20.40 1.75
N ILE A 278 10.21 -20.37 3.07
CA ILE A 278 11.46 -20.67 3.76
C ILE A 278 11.20 -21.72 4.82
N ALA A 279 11.94 -22.82 4.77
CA ALA A 279 11.88 -23.90 5.74
C ALA A 279 12.35 -23.38 7.11
N MET A 280 11.43 -22.91 7.95
CA MET A 280 11.79 -22.45 9.29
C MET A 280 12.36 -23.58 10.13
N SER A 281 13.55 -23.37 10.71
CA SER A 281 14.13 -24.27 11.72
C SER A 281 13.34 -24.25 13.04
N THR A 282 12.56 -23.19 13.30
CA THR A 282 11.74 -23.02 14.51
C THR A 282 10.26 -22.82 14.18
N ARG A 283 9.47 -23.91 14.18
CA ARG A 283 8.01 -23.94 13.91
C ARG A 283 7.11 -23.19 14.92
N GLY A 284 7.63 -22.24 15.70
CA GLY A 284 7.05 -21.88 17.01
C GLY A 284 6.25 -20.57 17.14
N ARG A 285 6.32 -19.60 16.23
CA ARG A 285 5.76 -18.26 16.49
C ARG A 285 5.09 -17.62 15.27
N TRP A 286 3.95 -18.17 14.87
CA TRP A 286 3.00 -17.44 14.03
C TRP A 286 2.01 -16.72 14.96
N ALA A 287 1.84 -15.41 14.79
CA ALA A 287 0.74 -14.69 15.41
C ALA A 287 -0.45 -14.70 14.44
N SER A 288 -1.53 -15.38 14.84
CA SER A 288 -2.83 -15.37 14.15
C SER A 288 -3.59 -14.07 14.35
#